data_AF-A0A7Y6TYW4-F1
#
_entry.id   AF-A0A7Y6TYW4-F1
#
_cell.length_a   1.000
_cell.length_b   1.000
_cell.length_c   1.000
_cell.angle_alpha   90.00
_cell.angle_beta   90.00
_cell.angle_gamma   90.00
#
_symmetry.space_group_name_H-M   'P 1'
#
loop_
_entity.id
_entity.type
_entity.pdbx_description
1 polymer ?
#
loop_
_entity_poly.entity_id
_entity_poly.type
_entity_poly.pdbx_seq_one_letter_code
_entity_poly.pdbx_strand_id
1 'polypeptide(L)' 'MNELTDQAGDHWVPACGGTERPTRTRTGRTLLYMWNTTKGEHAYYDCERDIFLSDEEARAALAID' A
#
# COMPACT_ATOMS: atom_id res chain seq x y z
N MET A 1 -5.53 20.01 29.51
CA MET A 1 -4.79 19.51 28.35
C MET A 1 -5.81 19.29 27.25
N ASN A 2 -5.67 19.97 26.12
CA ASN A 2 -6.56 19.78 24.98
C ASN A 2 -6.16 18.44 24.36
N GLU A 3 -6.95 17.38 24.57
CA GLU A 3 -6.80 16.10 23.89
C GLU A 3 -7.11 16.33 22.42
N LEU A 4 -6.11 16.76 21.66
CA LEU A 4 -6.04 16.51 20.24
C LEU A 4 -5.98 14.99 20.15
N THR A 5 -7.14 14.35 20.03
CA THR A 5 -7.22 13.03 19.45
C THR A 5 -6.64 13.20 18.05
N ASP A 6 -5.33 13.00 17.95
CA ASP A 6 -4.69 12.64 16.70
C ASP A 6 -5.53 11.47 16.22
N GLN A 7 -6.47 11.74 15.31
CA GLN A 7 -7.12 10.72 14.51
C GLN A 7 -5.97 10.18 13.68
N ALA A 8 -5.13 9.35 14.33
CA ALA A 8 -3.93 8.81 13.76
C ALA A 8 -4.38 8.21 12.44
N GLY A 9 -3.95 8.85 11.34
CA GLY A 9 -4.34 8.42 10.01
C GLY A 9 -4.01 6.94 9.84
N ASP A 10 -4.51 6.35 8.76
CA ASP A 10 -4.17 4.97 8.45
C ASP A 10 -2.66 4.74 8.53
N HIS A 11 -2.23 3.84 9.42
CA HIS A 11 -0.82 3.54 9.61
C HIS A 11 -0.42 2.40 8.69
N TRP A 12 0.25 2.76 7.60
CA TRP A 12 0.71 1.85 6.57
C TRP A 12 2.18 1.51 6.76
N VAL A 13 2.48 0.21 6.79
CA VAL A 13 3.85 -0.32 6.84
C VAL A 13 4.09 -1.24 5.66
N PRO A 14 5.35 -1.43 5.21
CA PRO A 14 5.66 -2.47 4.24
C PRO A 14 5.20 -3.83 4.79
N ALA A 15 4.63 -4.66 3.94
CA ALA A 15 4.18 -5.99 4.31
C ALA A 15 5.35 -6.90 4.73
N CYS A 16 5.06 -8.17 5.01
CA CYS A 16 6.06 -9.17 5.41
C CYS A 16 6.87 -8.75 6.66
N GLY A 17 6.24 -8.06 7.61
CA GLY A 17 6.92 -7.56 8.82
C GLY A 17 7.91 -6.43 8.54
N GLY A 18 7.69 -5.65 7.48
CA GLY A 18 8.55 -4.52 7.11
C GLY A 18 9.70 -4.88 6.15
N THR A 19 9.80 -6.13 5.70
CA THR A 19 10.86 -6.55 4.76
C THR A 19 10.44 -6.46 3.30
N GLU A 20 9.16 -6.18 3.02
CA GLU A 20 8.67 -6.03 1.65
C GLU A 20 9.47 -4.95 0.91
N ARG A 21 9.83 -5.25 -0.34
CA ARG A 21 10.58 -4.34 -1.22
C ARG A 21 9.69 -3.94 -2.40
N PRO A 22 9.81 -2.70 -2.90
CA PRO A 22 9.15 -2.32 -4.13
C PRO A 22 9.56 -3.27 -5.27
N THR A 23 8.58 -3.78 -5.98
CA THR A 23 8.77 -4.72 -7.08
C THR A 23 8.25 -4.09 -8.37
N ARG A 24 9.07 -4.13 -9.42
CA ARG A 24 8.65 -3.67 -10.75
C ARG A 24 7.79 -4.75 -11.40
N THR A 25 6.56 -4.39 -11.76
CA THR A 25 5.59 -5.29 -12.40
C THR A 25 5.84 -5.40 -13.90
N ARG A 26 5.15 -6.35 -14.55
CA ARG A 26 5.19 -6.56 -16.00
C ARG A 26 4.63 -5.38 -16.80
N THR A 27 3.72 -4.61 -16.21
CA THR A 27 3.18 -3.38 -16.82
C THR A 27 4.13 -2.19 -16.70
N GLY A 28 5.29 -2.38 -16.06
CA GLY A 28 6.32 -1.37 -15.88
C GLY A 28 6.15 -0.50 -14.63
N ARG A 29 5.07 -0.70 -13.85
CA ARG A 29 4.82 0.03 -12.60
C ARG A 29 5.66 -0.51 -11.45
N THR A 30 6.05 0.35 -10.53
CA THR A 30 6.76 -0.04 -9.30
C THR A 30 5.79 -0.06 -8.13
N LEU A 31 5.43 -1.26 -7.66
CA LEU A 31 4.46 -1.44 -6.58
C LEU A 31 5.13 -1.93 -5.30
N LEU A 32 4.65 -1.47 -4.16
CA LEU A 32 5.00 -1.97 -2.83
C LEU A 32 3.76 -2.55 -2.17
N TYR A 33 3.86 -3.80 -1.68
CA TYR A 33 2.78 -4.40 -0.90
C TYR A 33 2.83 -3.85 0.53
N MET A 34 1.72 -3.28 0.99
CA MET A 34 1.64 -2.60 2.28
C MET A 34 0.51 -3.18 3.14
N TRP A 35 0.72 -3.09 4.45
CA TRP A 35 -0.22 -3.49 5.49
C TRP A 35 -0.68 -2.26 6.28
N ASN A 36 -1.99 -2.05 6.37
CA ASN A 36 -2.58 -1.06 7.24
C ASN A 36 -2.79 -1.68 8.63
N THR A 37 -1.97 -1.29 9.61
CA THR A 37 -2.07 -1.82 10.97
C THR A 37 -3.30 -1.30 11.71
N THR A 38 -3.89 -0.19 11.27
CA THR A 38 -5.08 0.43 11.88
C THR A 38 -6.35 -0.30 11.45
N LYS A 39 -6.49 -0.59 10.15
CA LYS A 39 -7.70 -1.21 9.57
C LYS A 39 -7.61 -2.72 9.42
N GLY A 40 -6.41 -3.30 9.46
CA GLY A 40 -6.23 -4.73 9.26
C GLY A 40 -6.42 -5.17 7.80
N GLU A 41 -6.04 -4.33 6.84
CA GLU A 41 -6.16 -4.62 5.41
C GLU A 41 -4.83 -4.43 4.66
N HIS A 42 -4.71 -5.07 3.49
CA HIS A 42 -3.57 -4.92 2.60
C HIS A 42 -3.93 -4.12 1.36
N ALA A 43 -2.96 -3.39 0.82
CA ALA A 43 -3.09 -2.69 -0.45
C ALA A 43 -1.73 -2.64 -1.18
N TYR A 44 -1.79 -2.41 -2.49
CA TYR A 44 -0.60 -2.08 -3.26
C TYR A 44 -0.45 -0.56 -3.34
N TYR A 45 0.73 -0.08 -2.97
CA TYR A 45 1.13 1.31 -3.13
C TYR A 45 1.97 1.46 -4.41
N ASP A 46 1.56 2.36 -5.29
CA ASP A 46 2.28 2.71 -6.51
C ASP A 46 3.33 3.79 -6.19
N CYS A 47 4.60 3.39 -6.14
CA CYS A 47 5.71 4.27 -5.76
C CYS A 47 5.98 5.37 -6.78
N GLU A 48 5.54 5.22 -8.03
CA GLU A 48 5.76 6.22 -9.09
C GLU A 48 4.66 7.28 -9.09
N ARG A 49 3.46 6.92 -8.65
CA ARG A 49 2.28 7.81 -8.65
C ARG A 49 1.90 8.33 -7.27
N ASP A 50 2.54 7.83 -6.21
CA ASP A 50 2.28 8.19 -4.81
C ASP A 50 0.81 7.97 -4.40
N ILE A 51 0.25 6.81 -4.77
CA ILE A 51 -1.14 6.45 -4.47
C ILE A 51 -1.27 4.99 -4.05
N PHE A 52 -2.28 4.70 -3.22
CA PHE A 52 -2.76 3.34 -3.03
C PHE A 52 -3.69 2.95 -4.18
N LEU A 53 -3.51 1.75 -4.70
CA LEU A 53 -4.33 1.19 -5.75
C LEU A 53 -5.57 0.51 -5.18
N SER A 54 -6.68 0.62 -5.90
CA SER A 54 -7.82 -0.29 -5.70
C SER A 54 -7.46 -1.71 -6.11
N ASP A 55 -8.29 -2.68 -5.68
CA ASP A 55 -8.12 -4.10 -6.01
C ASP A 55 -8.12 -4.35 -7.53
N GLU A 56 -8.94 -3.61 -8.28
CA GLU A 56 -8.99 -3.68 -9.76
C GLU A 56 -7.72 -3.12 -10.38
N GLU A 57 -7.27 -1.94 -9.94
CA GLU A 57 -6.03 -1.33 -10.44
C GLU A 57 -4.79 -2.16 -10.11
N ALA A 58 -4.78 -2.79 -8.93
CA ALA A 58 -3.72 -3.70 -8.52
C ALA A 58 -3.67 -4.94 -9.43
N ARG A 59 -4.81 -5.59 -9.71
CA ARG A 59 -4.89 -6.72 -10.65
C ARG A 59 -4.39 -6.33 -12.03
N ALA A 60 -4.85 -5.20 -12.56
CA ALA A 60 -4.43 -4.68 -13.85
C ALA A 60 -2.91 -4.40 -13.88
N ALA A 61 -2.36 -3.78 -12.82
CA ALA A 61 -0.94 -3.47 -12.73
C ALA A 61 -0.06 -4.72 -12.58
N LEU A 62 -0.55 -5.76 -11.91
CA LEU A 62 0.12 -7.06 -11.77
C LEU A 62 0.01 -7.92 -13.03
N ALA A 63 -0.88 -7.56 -13.97
CA ALA A 63 -1.23 -8.35 -15.16
C ALA A 63 -1.67 -9.78 -14.78
N ILE A 64 -2.55 -9.86 -13.78
CA ILE A 64 -3.20 -11.09 -13.34
C ILE A 64 -4.68 -10.95 -13.72
N ASP A 65 -5.14 -11.85 -14.58
CA ASP A 65 -6.53 -11.98 -15.04
C ASP A 65 -7.37 -12.76 -14.01
#